data_AF-A0A3Q0JDD2-F1
#
_entry.id   AF-A0A3Q0JDD2-F1
#
_cell.length_a   1.000
_cell.length_b   1.000
_cell.length_c   1.000
_cell.angle_alpha   90.00
_cell.angle_beta   90.00
_cell.angle_gamma   90.00
#
_symmetry.space_group_name_H-M   'P 1'
#
loop_
_entity.id
_entity.type
_entity.pdbx_description
1 polymer ?
#
loop_
_entity_poly.entity_id
_entity_poly.type
_entity_poly.pdbx_seq_one_letter_code
_entity_poly.pdbx_strand_id
1 'polypeptide(L)'
;MVTGPKFCILHSKLLTKVSKSPDIVFCISSKGFISVTSDSVSSVSILQDFITKSATKKKSKFDIQQQFHESTVISTLKLIDPKLQEHIDLQAKYDLLIALLDIQTLDAGCDTLIPEYQQILRDEKNIKQQYKKQTNLFKHLCKAVMNLYLDWHKHKGVNVKGKLPQLESILNSNYSLDNVIQFFDL
;
A
#
# COMPACT_ATOMS: atom_id res chain seq x y z
N MET A 1 -45.74 -6.41 5.04
CA MET A 1 -44.63 -6.59 6.00
C MET A 1 -43.32 -6.24 5.29
N VAL A 2 -42.84 -5.01 5.49
CA VAL A 2 -41.60 -4.51 4.88
C VAL A 2 -40.44 -4.99 5.75
N THR A 3 -39.66 -5.94 5.25
CA THR A 3 -38.42 -6.35 5.90
C THR A 3 -37.42 -5.19 5.77
N GLY A 4 -37.07 -4.55 6.89
CA GLY A 4 -36.10 -3.45 6.94
C GLY A 4 -34.72 -3.83 6.40
N PRO A 5 -33.86 -2.84 6.08
CA PRO A 5 -32.52 -3.08 5.55
C PRO A 5 -31.72 -3.94 6.53
N LYS A 6 -31.33 -5.15 6.10
CA LYS A 6 -30.38 -5.97 6.84
C LYS A 6 -28.98 -5.41 6.60
N PHE A 7 -28.45 -4.73 7.61
CA PHE A 7 -27.04 -4.34 7.66
C PHE A 7 -26.20 -5.60 7.86
N CYS A 8 -25.52 -6.05 6.81
CA CYS A 8 -24.49 -7.07 6.95
C CYS A 8 -23.16 -6.37 7.22
N ILE A 9 -22.84 -6.17 8.49
CA ILE A 9 -21.47 -5.86 8.90
C ILE A 9 -20.68 -7.16 8.71
N LEU A 10 -19.97 -7.27 7.60
CA LEU A 10 -19.06 -8.40 7.33
C LEU A 10 -17.88 -8.31 8.32
N HIS A 11 -18.07 -8.90 9.51
CA HIS A 11 -17.05 -8.95 10.54
C HIS A 11 -15.86 -9.84 10.11
N SER A 12 -14.73 -9.15 9.92
CA SER A 12 -13.33 -9.53 10.21
C SER A 12 -12.67 -10.80 9.65
N LYS A 13 -13.37 -11.78 9.06
CA LYS A 13 -12.70 -13.00 8.54
C LYS A 13 -12.31 -12.98 7.06
N LEU A 14 -12.91 -12.11 6.25
CA LEU A 14 -12.57 -11.96 4.82
C LEU A 14 -11.50 -10.88 4.56
N LEU A 15 -11.38 -9.91 5.47
CA LEU A 15 -10.45 -8.78 5.36
C LEU A 15 -9.03 -9.10 5.87
N THR A 16 -8.83 -10.22 6.57
CA THR A 16 -7.53 -10.60 7.16
C THR A 16 -6.42 -10.90 6.15
N LYS A 17 -6.67 -10.78 4.84
CA LYS A 17 -5.65 -10.97 3.80
C LYS A 17 -5.22 -9.71 3.05
N VAL A 18 -5.91 -8.56 3.18
CA VAL A 18 -5.72 -7.47 2.22
C VAL A 18 -4.85 -6.32 2.72
N SER A 19 -4.95 -5.89 3.98
CA SER A 19 -4.09 -4.80 4.46
C SER A 19 -4.16 -4.71 5.97
N LYS A 20 -3.06 -4.30 6.61
CA LYS A 20 -3.03 -3.95 8.04
C LYS A 20 -3.60 -2.52 8.31
N SER A 21 -4.44 -2.01 7.42
CA SER A 21 -5.22 -0.77 7.60
C SER A 21 -6.67 -1.11 7.98
N PRO A 22 -7.31 -0.36 8.88
CA PRO A 22 -8.72 -0.55 9.21
C PRO A 22 -9.58 0.03 8.08
N ASP A 23 -9.66 -0.66 6.95
CA ASP A 23 -10.57 -0.31 5.86
C ASP A 23 -12.00 -0.63 6.31
N ILE A 24 -12.88 0.37 6.29
CA ILE A 24 -14.29 0.19 6.64
C ILE A 24 -15.08 -0.11 5.36
N VAL A 25 -15.78 -1.24 5.36
CA VAL A 25 -16.70 -1.62 4.28
C VAL A 25 -18.12 -1.66 4.81
N PHE A 26 -19.00 -0.85 4.24
CA PHE A 26 -20.43 -0.89 4.48
C PHE A 26 -21.14 -1.61 3.33
N CYS A 27 -21.95 -2.61 3.66
CA CYS A 27 -22.75 -3.37 2.71
C CYS A 27 -24.23 -3.35 3.10
N ILE A 28 -25.06 -2.82 2.21
CA ILE A 28 -26.51 -2.77 2.36
C ILE A 28 -27.12 -3.69 1.29
N SER A 29 -27.79 -4.74 1.72
CA SER A 29 -28.48 -5.67 0.81
C SER A 29 -30.00 -5.57 0.98
N SER A 30 -30.71 -5.39 -0.13
CA SER A 30 -32.16 -5.51 -0.21
C SER A 30 -32.54 -6.55 -1.28
N LYS A 31 -33.83 -6.88 -1.39
CA LYS A 31 -34.29 -7.91 -2.34
C LYS A 31 -34.03 -7.42 -3.78
N GLY A 32 -32.98 -7.96 -4.41
CA GLY A 32 -32.61 -7.62 -5.79
C GLY A 32 -31.57 -6.51 -5.95
N PHE A 33 -31.05 -5.92 -4.86
CA PHE A 33 -30.01 -4.88 -4.93
C PHE A 33 -28.97 -5.01 -3.81
N ILE A 34 -27.72 -4.70 -4.13
CA ILE A 34 -26.60 -4.68 -3.18
C ILE A 34 -25.87 -3.35 -3.38
N SER A 35 -25.77 -2.55 -2.32
CA SER A 35 -24.92 -1.37 -2.27
C SER A 35 -23.70 -1.66 -1.41
N VAL A 36 -22.51 -1.37 -1.94
CA VAL A 36 -21.23 -1.50 -1.22
C VAL A 36 -20.56 -0.14 -1.24
N THR A 37 -20.15 0.35 -0.07
CA THR A 37 -19.38 1.59 0.08
C THR A 37 -18.17 1.30 0.96
N SER A 38 -17.01 1.86 0.59
CA SER A 38 -15.76 1.69 1.33
C SER A 38 -14.84 2.87 1.08
N ASP A 39 -13.96 3.11 2.04
CA ASP A 39 -12.81 4.01 1.99
C ASP A 39 -11.63 3.47 1.17
N SER A 40 -11.74 2.27 0.60
CA SER A 40 -10.66 1.58 -0.09
C SER A 40 -11.11 1.07 -1.46
N VAL A 41 -10.52 1.63 -2.52
CA VAL A 41 -10.79 1.22 -3.92
C VAL A 41 -10.52 -0.26 -4.09
N SER A 42 -9.40 -0.75 -3.56
CA SER A 42 -9.01 -2.16 -3.61
C SER A 42 -10.03 -3.08 -2.93
N SER A 43 -10.57 -2.69 -1.78
CA SER A 43 -11.61 -3.46 -1.08
C SER A 43 -12.87 -3.61 -1.93
N VAL A 44 -13.31 -2.53 -2.59
CA VAL A 44 -14.46 -2.57 -3.53
C VAL A 44 -14.15 -3.46 -4.74
N SER A 45 -12.96 -3.34 -5.34
CA SER A 45 -12.55 -4.15 -6.49
C SER A 45 -12.52 -5.64 -6.19
N ILE A 46 -12.04 -6.03 -5.00
CA ILE A 46 -12.03 -7.44 -4.55
C ILE A 46 -13.45 -7.97 -4.37
N LEU A 47 -14.32 -7.18 -3.72
CA LEU A 47 -15.71 -7.57 -3.50
C LEU A 47 -16.47 -7.70 -4.82
N GLN A 48 -16.28 -6.76 -5.74
CA GLN A 48 -16.86 -6.80 -7.07
C GLN A 48 -16.45 -8.08 -7.81
N ASP A 49 -15.17 -8.43 -7.81
CA ASP A 49 -14.68 -9.66 -8.46
C ASP A 49 -15.32 -10.92 -7.86
N PHE A 50 -15.47 -10.95 -6.53
CA PHE A 50 -16.10 -12.07 -5.84
C PHE A 50 -17.58 -12.19 -6.16
N ILE A 51 -18.32 -11.09 -6.14
CA ILE A 51 -19.75 -11.02 -6.49
C ILE A 51 -19.94 -11.44 -7.94
N THR A 52 -19.13 -10.90 -8.85
CA THR A 52 -19.20 -11.18 -10.29
C THR A 52 -18.93 -12.66 -10.58
N LYS A 53 -17.87 -13.23 -10.01
CA LYS A 53 -17.57 -14.68 -10.15
C LYS A 53 -18.72 -15.54 -9.62
N SER A 54 -19.29 -15.16 -8.49
CA SER A 54 -20.42 -15.86 -7.86
C SER A 54 -21.70 -15.80 -8.72
N ALA A 55 -21.99 -14.64 -9.30
CA ALA A 55 -23.15 -14.42 -10.18
C ALA A 55 -23.02 -15.15 -11.52
N THR A 56 -21.84 -15.15 -12.14
CA THR A 56 -21.55 -15.90 -13.38
C THR A 56 -21.75 -17.40 -13.18
N LYS A 57 -21.32 -17.97 -12.04
CA LYS A 57 -21.57 -19.38 -11.71
C LYS A 57 -23.06 -19.72 -11.62
N LYS A 58 -23.88 -18.77 -11.15
CA LYS A 58 -25.34 -18.91 -11.04
C LYS A 58 -26.10 -18.51 -12.31
N LYS A 59 -25.39 -18.15 -13.40
CA LYS A 59 -25.96 -17.64 -14.66
C LYS A 59 -26.99 -16.51 -14.46
N SER A 60 -26.81 -15.72 -13.39
CA SER A 60 -27.72 -14.62 -13.05
C SER A 60 -27.26 -13.36 -13.76
N LYS A 61 -28.17 -12.67 -14.46
CA LYS A 61 -27.90 -11.35 -15.03
C LYS A 61 -27.99 -10.30 -13.91
N PHE A 62 -26.99 -9.43 -13.82
CA PHE A 62 -26.98 -8.32 -12.87
C PHE A 62 -26.28 -7.12 -13.51
N ASP A 63 -26.71 -5.93 -13.12
CA ASP A 63 -26.13 -4.66 -13.53
C ASP A 63 -25.21 -4.14 -12.42
N ILE A 64 -24.07 -3.53 -12.79
CA ILE A 64 -23.11 -2.98 -11.83
C ILE A 64 -22.96 -1.49 -12.11
N GLN A 65 -23.26 -0.68 -11.10
CA GLN A 65 -23.01 0.76 -11.12
C GLN A 65 -21.89 1.06 -10.11
N GLN A 66 -20.89 1.82 -10.55
CA GLN A 66 -19.72 2.14 -9.73
C GLN A 66 -19.43 3.63 -9.74
N GLN A 67 -19.06 4.15 -8.58
CA GLN A 67 -18.59 5.52 -8.42
C GLN A 67 -17.34 5.49 -7.55
N PHE A 68 -16.23 6.02 -8.07
CA PHE A 68 -14.97 6.14 -7.37
C PHE A 68 -14.56 7.60 -7.32
N HIS A 69 -13.97 8.02 -6.20
CA HIS A 69 -13.49 9.37 -6.01
C HIS A 69 -11.96 9.38 -5.97
N GLU A 70 -11.35 10.31 -6.71
CA GLU A 70 -9.89 10.53 -6.73
C GLU A 70 -9.34 10.82 -5.33
N SER A 71 -10.11 11.55 -4.53
CA SER A 71 -9.80 11.86 -3.13
C SER A 71 -9.56 10.60 -2.29
N THR A 72 -10.24 9.48 -2.60
CA THR A 72 -10.05 8.21 -1.89
C THR A 72 -8.66 7.65 -2.17
N VAL A 73 -8.23 7.64 -3.44
CA VAL A 73 -6.90 7.16 -3.83
C VAL A 73 -5.81 8.03 -3.21
N ILE A 74 -5.95 9.36 -3.32
CA ILE A 74 -5.00 10.32 -2.74
C ILE A 74 -4.90 10.12 -1.22
N SER A 75 -6.03 9.91 -0.54
CA SER A 75 -6.04 9.66 0.91
C SER A 75 -5.33 8.36 1.27
N THR A 76 -5.55 7.28 0.51
CA THR A 76 -4.83 6.01 0.71
C THR A 76 -3.32 6.19 0.51
N LEU A 77 -2.90 6.92 -0.54
CA LEU A 77 -1.48 7.21 -0.79
C LEU A 77 -0.86 8.03 0.36
N LYS A 78 -1.57 9.03 0.87
CA LYS A 78 -1.13 9.84 2.04
C LYS A 78 -1.01 9.02 3.33
N LEU A 79 -1.78 7.94 3.49
CA LEU A 79 -1.64 7.02 4.63
C LEU A 79 -0.43 6.08 4.50
N ILE A 80 0.00 5.80 3.27
CA ILE A 80 1.15 4.94 2.97
C ILE A 80 2.46 5.74 3.03
N ASP A 81 2.43 6.99 2.57
CA ASP A 81 3.57 7.91 2.47
C ASP A 81 4.49 7.95 3.70
N PRO A 82 4.01 8.20 4.95
CA PRO A 82 4.90 8.29 6.11
C PRO A 82 5.69 7.00 6.34
N LYS A 83 5.11 5.84 6.05
CA LYS A 83 5.78 4.54 6.22
C LYS A 83 6.82 4.27 5.13
N LEU A 84 6.64 4.82 3.94
CA LEU A 84 7.63 4.77 2.87
C LEU A 84 8.78 5.72 3.19
N GLN A 85 8.50 6.93 3.68
CA GLN A 85 9.53 7.88 4.08
C GLN A 85 10.38 7.39 5.26
N GLU A 86 9.75 6.81 6.28
CA GLU A 86 10.48 6.15 7.37
C GLU A 86 11.47 5.10 6.85
N HIS A 87 11.16 4.42 5.73
CA HIS A 87 12.06 3.42 5.15
C HIS A 87 13.23 4.07 4.42
N ILE A 88 12.97 5.14 3.68
CA ILE A 88 14.00 5.91 2.96
C ILE A 88 15.00 6.49 3.96
N ASP A 89 14.52 7.05 5.07
CA ASP A 89 15.36 7.57 6.14
C ASP A 89 16.21 6.46 6.78
N LEU A 90 15.62 5.29 7.07
CA LEU A 90 16.38 4.18 7.63
C LEU A 90 17.38 3.61 6.63
N GLN A 91 17.06 3.57 5.34
CA GLN A 91 17.98 3.14 4.29
C GLN A 91 19.19 4.07 4.22
N ALA A 92 18.98 5.39 4.19
CA ALA A 92 20.08 6.36 4.23
C ALA A 92 20.98 6.17 5.46
N LYS A 93 20.38 5.93 6.63
CA LYS A 93 21.13 5.64 7.87
C LYS A 93 21.91 4.32 7.78
N TYR A 94 21.32 3.29 7.18
CA TYR A 94 21.98 2.00 6.96
C TYR A 94 23.15 2.12 5.99
N ASP A 95 22.97 2.83 4.87
CA ASP A 95 24.02 3.05 3.86
C ASP A 95 25.19 3.83 4.47
N LEU A 96 24.90 4.85 5.28
CA LEU A 96 25.91 5.58 6.05
C LEU A 96 26.65 4.67 7.04
N LEU A 97 25.95 3.78 7.75
CA LEU A 97 26.57 2.80 8.64
C LEU A 97 27.54 1.89 7.89
N ILE A 98 27.16 1.40 6.70
CA ILE A 98 28.04 0.55 5.88
C ILE A 98 29.31 1.32 5.49
N ALA A 99 29.17 2.56 4.99
CA ALA A 99 30.31 3.40 4.64
C ALA A 99 31.25 3.66 5.84
N LEU A 100 30.70 3.89 7.03
CA LEU A 100 31.48 4.09 8.25
C LEU A 100 32.24 2.83 8.69
N LEU A 101 31.64 1.65 8.54
CA LEU A 101 32.29 0.37 8.82
C LEU A 101 33.46 0.12 7.86
N ASP A 102 33.29 0.43 6.57
CA ASP A 102 34.35 0.31 5.57
C ASP A 102 35.54 1.22 5.92
N ILE A 103 35.29 2.46 6.36
CA ILE A 103 36.34 3.39 6.81
C ILE A 103 37.06 2.85 8.06
N GLN A 104 36.32 2.28 9.02
CA GLN A 104 36.91 1.71 10.24
C GLN A 104 37.89 0.56 9.93
N THR A 105 37.63 -0.22 8.88
CA THR A 105 38.53 -1.32 8.48
C THR A 105 39.84 -0.87 7.83
N LEU A 106 39.97 0.41 7.46
CA LEU A 106 41.13 0.98 6.77
C LEU A 106 42.17 1.61 7.72
N ASP A 107 42.17 1.25 9.01
CA ASP A 107 43.11 1.69 10.06
C ASP A 107 43.10 3.20 10.38
N ALA A 108 42.10 3.96 9.90
CA ALA A 108 41.84 5.32 10.35
C ALA A 108 40.99 5.27 11.63
N GLY A 109 41.64 5.40 12.80
CA GLY A 109 41.00 5.28 14.11
C GLY A 109 39.70 6.09 14.25
N CYS A 110 38.66 5.43 14.78
CA CYS A 110 37.32 6.00 15.02
C CYS A 110 37.28 7.17 16.00
N ASP A 111 38.39 7.44 16.71
CA ASP A 111 38.52 8.53 17.67
C ASP A 111 38.52 9.91 17.02
N THR A 112 38.68 9.97 15.68
CA THR A 112 38.61 11.22 14.89
C THR A 112 37.23 11.52 14.30
N LEU A 113 36.29 10.57 14.37
CA LEU A 113 34.94 10.77 13.85
C LEU A 113 34.12 11.66 14.78
N ILE A 114 33.24 12.49 14.20
CA ILE A 114 32.30 13.29 14.96
C ILE A 114 31.37 12.39 15.81
N PRO A 115 30.91 12.87 16.99
CA PRO A 115 30.12 12.06 17.93
C PRO A 115 28.87 11.40 17.32
N GLU A 116 28.27 12.04 16.32
CA GLU A 116 27.09 11.55 15.59
C GLU A 116 27.38 10.25 14.83
N TYR A 117 28.52 10.15 14.16
CA TYR A 117 28.92 8.94 13.42
C TYR A 117 29.38 7.83 14.36
N GLN A 118 30.03 8.18 15.47
CA GLN A 118 30.34 7.22 16.53
C GLN A 118 29.06 6.61 17.12
N GLN A 119 28.00 7.41 17.28
CA GLN A 119 26.71 6.91 17.74
C GLN A 119 26.09 5.92 16.75
N ILE A 120 26.16 6.20 15.45
CA ILE A 120 25.69 5.29 14.39
C ILE A 120 26.42 3.94 14.45
N LEU A 121 27.75 3.96 14.63
CA LEU A 121 28.56 2.75 14.80
C LEU A 121 28.18 1.97 16.07
N ARG A 122 27.93 2.67 17.19
CA ARG A 122 27.44 2.02 18.43
C ARG A 122 26.08 1.34 18.24
N ASP A 123 25.21 1.95 17.44
CA ASP A 123 23.85 1.47 17.16
C ASP A 123 23.79 0.42 16.02
N GLU A 124 24.93 -0.04 15.48
CA GLU A 124 25.02 -0.93 14.31
C GLU A 124 24.04 -2.10 14.36
N LYS A 125 24.06 -2.88 15.46
CA LYS A 125 23.20 -4.07 15.62
C LYS A 125 21.72 -3.71 15.53
N ASN A 126 21.33 -2.57 16.10
CA ASN A 126 19.96 -2.10 16.11
C ASN A 126 19.53 -1.66 14.70
N ILE A 127 20.35 -0.84 14.03
CA ILE A 127 20.11 -0.36 12.66
C ILE A 127 19.97 -1.54 11.70
N LYS A 128 20.90 -2.51 11.72
CA LYS A 128 20.83 -3.71 10.87
C LYS A 128 19.55 -4.52 11.10
N GLN A 129 19.13 -4.68 12.36
CA GLN A 129 17.90 -5.41 12.70
C GLN A 129 16.63 -4.67 12.27
N GLN A 130 16.55 -3.36 12.50
CA GLN A 130 15.42 -2.55 12.06
C GLN A 130 15.31 -2.54 10.55
N TYR A 131 16.45 -2.36 9.85
CA TYR A 131 16.49 -2.29 8.40
C TYR A 131 15.95 -3.58 7.78
N LYS A 132 16.43 -4.75 8.23
CA LYS A 132 15.93 -6.05 7.77
C LYS A 132 14.41 -6.22 7.95
N LYS A 133 13.85 -5.75 9.07
CA LYS A 133 12.40 -5.81 9.32
C LYS A 133 11.64 -4.86 8.38
N GLN A 134 12.15 -3.64 8.22
CA GLN A 134 11.48 -2.60 7.46
C GLN A 134 11.55 -2.85 5.95
N THR A 135 12.63 -3.43 5.41
CA THR A 135 12.72 -3.81 3.99
C THR A 135 11.58 -4.76 3.57
N ASN A 136 11.18 -5.69 4.44
CA ASN A 136 10.03 -6.55 4.16
C ASN A 136 8.72 -5.76 4.15
N LEU A 137 8.53 -4.85 5.11
CA LEU A 137 7.36 -3.98 5.15
C LEU A 137 7.28 -3.08 3.92
N PHE A 138 8.40 -2.46 3.53
CA PHE A 138 8.52 -1.62 2.35
C PHE A 138 8.08 -2.34 1.07
N LYS A 139 8.58 -3.56 0.84
CA LYS A 139 8.14 -4.39 -0.30
C LYS A 139 6.63 -4.62 -0.31
N HIS A 140 6.02 -4.81 0.85
CA HIS A 140 4.57 -4.95 0.96
C HIS A 140 3.84 -3.64 0.66
N LEU A 141 4.36 -2.50 1.10
CA LEU A 141 3.79 -1.17 0.82
C LEU A 141 3.89 -0.84 -0.67
N CYS A 142 5.04 -1.06 -1.31
CA CYS A 142 5.19 -0.85 -2.75
C CYS A 142 4.19 -1.71 -3.55
N LYS A 143 4.04 -2.98 -3.17
CA LYS A 143 3.04 -3.86 -3.77
C LYS A 143 1.59 -3.37 -3.54
N ALA A 144 1.31 -2.79 -2.36
CA ALA A 144 -0.01 -2.21 -2.09
C ALA A 144 -0.29 -1.01 -3.01
N VAL A 145 0.69 -0.11 -3.21
CA VAL A 145 0.57 1.01 -4.16
C VAL A 145 0.37 0.51 -5.59
N MET A 146 1.14 -0.49 -6.02
CA MET A 146 0.98 -1.10 -7.36
C MET A 146 -0.38 -1.76 -7.56
N ASN A 147 -0.92 -2.44 -6.54
CA ASN A 147 -2.26 -3.01 -6.60
C ASN A 147 -3.34 -1.92 -6.66
N LEU A 148 -3.20 -0.86 -5.84
CA LEU A 148 -4.10 0.29 -5.87
C LEU A 148 -4.13 0.94 -7.25
N TYR A 149 -2.97 1.06 -7.92
CA TYR A 149 -2.86 1.55 -9.30
C TYR A 149 -3.65 0.67 -10.28
N LEU A 150 -3.49 -0.65 -10.18
CA LEU A 150 -4.25 -1.59 -11.03
C LEU A 150 -5.76 -1.47 -10.78
N ASP A 151 -6.19 -1.42 -9.53
CA ASP A 151 -7.60 -1.33 -9.15
C ASP A 151 -8.22 0.01 -9.62
N TRP A 152 -7.46 1.11 -9.50
CA TRP A 152 -7.84 2.43 -10.01
C TRP A 152 -7.99 2.46 -11.54
N HIS A 153 -7.12 1.83 -12.31
CA HIS A 153 -7.33 1.84 -13.76
C HIS A 153 -8.32 0.78 -14.24
N LYS A 154 -8.49 -0.31 -13.49
CA LYS A 154 -9.44 -1.38 -13.81
C LYS A 154 -10.88 -0.89 -13.82
N HIS A 155 -11.30 -0.04 -12.87
CA HIS A 155 -12.67 0.50 -12.89
C HIS A 155 -12.91 1.47 -14.05
N LYS A 156 -11.84 2.11 -14.58
CA LYS A 156 -11.89 2.91 -15.81
C LYS A 156 -11.86 2.06 -17.09
N GLY A 157 -11.74 0.72 -16.97
CA GLY A 157 -11.62 -0.19 -18.10
C GLY A 157 -10.25 -0.17 -18.80
N VAL A 158 -9.22 0.42 -18.17
CA VAL A 158 -7.88 0.58 -18.76
C VAL A 158 -6.93 -0.48 -18.20
N ASN A 159 -6.22 -1.19 -19.09
CA ASN A 159 -5.18 -2.12 -18.68
C ASN A 159 -3.81 -1.43 -18.59
N VAL A 160 -3.32 -1.22 -17.38
CA VAL A 160 -2.05 -0.51 -17.10
C VAL A 160 -0.91 -1.42 -16.64
N LYS A 161 -1.04 -2.75 -16.79
CA LYS A 161 -0.02 -3.70 -16.33
C LYS A 161 1.37 -3.43 -16.91
N GLY A 162 1.45 -2.96 -18.16
CA GLY A 162 2.72 -2.61 -18.80
C GLY A 162 3.46 -1.43 -18.16
N LYS A 163 2.75 -0.57 -17.40
CA LYS A 163 3.33 0.59 -16.69
C LYS A 163 3.85 0.23 -15.29
N LEU A 164 3.60 -0.99 -14.79
CA LEU A 164 4.02 -1.41 -13.45
C LEU A 164 5.55 -1.34 -13.21
N PRO A 165 6.42 -1.76 -14.15
CA PRO A 165 7.87 -1.65 -13.94
C PRO A 165 8.32 -0.19 -13.78
N GLN A 166 7.65 0.75 -14.45
CA GLN A 166 7.93 2.18 -14.32
C GLN A 166 7.52 2.70 -12.93
N LEU A 167 6.34 2.30 -12.45
CA LEU A 167 5.91 2.63 -11.08
C LEU A 167 6.86 2.04 -10.03
N GLU A 168 7.29 0.79 -10.22
CA GLU A 168 8.25 0.13 -9.34
C GLU A 168 9.60 0.88 -9.31
N SER A 169 10.06 1.38 -10.45
CA SER A 169 11.26 2.21 -10.52
C SER A 169 11.11 3.52 -9.73
N ILE A 170 9.97 4.20 -9.85
CA ILE A 170 9.67 5.42 -9.07
C ILE A 170 9.70 5.12 -7.58
N LEU A 171 9.02 4.05 -7.14
CA LEU A 171 8.94 3.68 -5.72
C LEU A 171 10.30 3.31 -5.12
N ASN A 172 11.18 2.67 -5.88
CA ASN A 172 12.47 2.19 -5.37
C ASN A 172 13.63 3.18 -5.51
N SER A 173 13.57 4.12 -6.46
CA SER A 173 14.75 4.92 -6.85
C SER A 173 14.59 6.42 -6.62
N ASN A 174 13.36 6.95 -6.76
CA ASN A 174 13.10 8.39 -6.65
C ASN A 174 11.67 8.61 -6.16
N TYR A 175 11.39 8.06 -4.98
CA TYR A 175 10.08 8.16 -4.39
C TYR A 175 9.76 9.60 -4.01
N SER A 176 8.65 10.11 -4.53
CA SER A 176 7.96 11.26 -3.95
C SER A 176 6.46 11.00 -4.07
N LEU A 177 5.70 11.46 -3.08
CA LEU A 177 4.24 11.32 -3.10
C LEU A 177 3.65 12.00 -4.35
N ASP A 178 4.15 13.18 -4.71
CA ASP A 178 3.67 13.93 -5.88
C ASP A 178 3.93 13.19 -7.19
N ASN A 179 5.11 12.56 -7.36
CA ASN A 179 5.40 11.76 -8.55
C ASN A 179 4.46 10.56 -8.66
N VAL A 180 4.12 9.93 -7.52
CA VAL A 180 3.19 8.80 -7.49
C VAL A 180 1.77 9.26 -7.80
N ILE A 181 1.31 10.39 -7.24
CA ILE A 181 -0.01 10.95 -7.55
C ILE A 181 -0.11 11.31 -9.03
N GLN A 182 0.89 11.99 -9.57
CA GLN A 182 0.97 12.34 -11.00
C GLN A 182 0.97 11.08 -11.88
N PHE A 183 1.65 10.01 -11.46
CA PHE A 183 1.66 8.74 -12.19
C PHE A 183 0.29 8.06 -12.27
N PHE A 184 -0.61 8.33 -11.31
CA PHE A 184 -1.99 7.85 -11.31
C PHE A 184 -2.93 8.70 -12.19
N ASP A 185 -2.41 9.72 -12.85
CA ASP A 185 -3.16 10.74 -13.59
C ASP A 185 -4.19 11.45 -12.66
N LEU A 186 -3.75 11.82 -11.45
CA LEU A 186 -4.53 12.47 -10.38
C LEU A 186 -3.97 13.84 -9.98
#